data_AF-A0A965A4B4-F1
#
_entry.id   AF-A0A965A4B4-F1
#
_cell.length_a   1.000
_cell.length_b   1.000
_cell.length_c   1.000
_cell.angle_alpha   90.00
_cell.angle_beta   90.00
_cell.angle_gamma   90.00
#
_symmetry.space_group_name_H-M   'P 1'
#
loop_
_entity.id
_entity.type
_entity.pdbx_description
1 polymer ?
#
loop_
_entity_poly.entity_id
_entity_poly.type
_entity_poly.pdbx_seq_one_letter_code
_entity_poly.pdbx_strand_id
1 'polypeptide(L)' 'MQPLPIVAPVTLPIQGADQRFAVHRVYCVGRNYADHAKEMGASGREP' A
#
# COMPACT_ATOMS: atom_id res chain seq x y z
N MET A 1 -1.05 34.30 10.27
CA MET A 1 -1.12 32.82 10.26
C MET A 1 -1.75 32.40 8.94
N GLN A 2 -1.01 31.72 8.06
CA GLN A 2 -1.58 31.20 6.81
C GLN A 2 -2.31 29.87 7.09
N PRO A 3 -3.47 29.60 6.45
CA PRO A 3 -4.18 28.35 6.64
C PRO A 3 -3.41 27.19 6.00
N LEU A 4 -3.46 26.01 6.64
CA LEU A 4 -2.87 24.79 6.11
C LEU A 4 -3.67 24.31 4.88
N PRO A 5 -3.00 23.78 3.84
CA PRO A 5 -3.68 23.25 2.66
C PRO A 5 -4.49 22.00 3.02
N ILE A 6 -5.75 21.97 2.57
CA ILE A 6 -6.61 20.79 2.68
C ILE A 6 -6.31 19.87 1.50
N VAL A 7 -5.77 18.69 1.78
CA VAL A 7 -5.47 17.68 0.77
C VAL A 7 -6.65 16.73 0.65
N ALA A 8 -7.19 16.58 -0.56
CA ALA A 8 -8.25 15.62 -0.81
C ALA A 8 -7.73 14.17 -0.61
N PRO A 9 -8.55 13.25 -0.08
CA PRO A 9 -8.13 11.88 0.13
C PRO A 9 -7.85 11.17 -1.20
N VAL A 10 -6.87 10.28 -1.20
CA VAL A 10 -6.61 9.39 -2.33
C VAL A 10 -7.78 8.41 -2.45
N THR A 11 -8.28 8.20 -3.67
CA THR A 11 -9.43 7.31 -3.90
C THR A 11 -9.17 6.31 -5.03
N LEU A 12 -9.68 5.09 -4.86
CA LEU A 12 -9.64 4.04 -5.87
C LEU A 12 -11.02 3.84 -6.53
N PRO A 13 -11.07 3.53 -7.83
CA PRO A 13 -12.33 3.19 -8.50
C PRO A 13 -12.85 1.83 -8.00
N ILE A 14 -14.17 1.70 -7.93
CA ILE A 14 -14.83 0.42 -7.64
C ILE A 14 -15.31 -0.15 -8.97
N GLN A 15 -14.94 -1.40 -9.29
CA GLN A 15 -15.32 -2.01 -10.55
C GLN A 15 -16.85 -2.15 -10.66
N GLY A 16 -17.44 -1.59 -11.72
CA GLY A 16 -18.88 -1.64 -11.98
C GLY A 16 -19.74 -0.65 -11.19
N ALA A 17 -19.13 0.34 -10.52
CA ALA A 17 -19.86 1.37 -9.78
C ALA A 17 -19.25 2.76 -10.01
N ASP A 18 -20.09 3.80 -9.95
CA ASP A 18 -19.66 5.21 -10.03
C ASP A 18 -19.09 5.74 -8.70
N GLN A 19 -19.23 4.97 -7.62
CA GLN A 19 -18.69 5.29 -6.31
C GLN A 19 -17.16 5.06 -6.26
N ARG A 20 -16.49 5.72 -5.31
CA ARG A 20 -15.04 5.58 -5.09
C ARG A 20 -14.73 5.20 -3.64
N PHE A 21 -13.70 4.39 -3.45
CA PHE A 21 -13.23 3.99 -2.12
C PHE A 21 -12.14 4.94 -1.63
N ALA A 22 -12.34 5.58 -0.47
CA ALA A 22 -11.36 6.48 0.14
C ALA A 22 -10.30 5.68 0.91
N VAL A 23 -9.04 5.80 0.48
CA VAL A 23 -7.92 5.07 1.07
C VAL A 23 -7.48 5.78 2.35
N HIS A 24 -7.44 5.05 3.47
CA HIS A 24 -6.92 5.57 4.74
C HIS A 24 -5.45 5.21 4.95
N ARG A 25 -5.10 3.92 4.83
CA ARG A 25 -3.72 3.42 5.00
C ARG A 25 -3.44 2.31 4.01
N VAL A 26 -2.18 2.21 3.59
CA VAL A 26 -1.66 1.09 2.80
C VAL A 26 -0.64 0.35 3.64
N TYR A 27 -0.90 -0.93 3.90
CA TYR A 27 0.03 -1.80 4.60
C TYR A 27 0.77 -2.65 3.59
N CYS A 28 2.10 -2.71 3.71
CA CYS A 28 2.96 -3.42 2.78
C CYS A 28 3.61 -4.61 3.50
N VAL A 29 3.65 -5.77 2.85
CA VAL A 29 4.36 -6.96 3.34
C VAL A 29 5.61 -7.18 2.49
N GLY A 30 6.78 -7.05 3.10
CA GLY A 30 8.06 -7.28 2.43
C GLY A 30 8.40 -8.77 2.35
N ARG A 31 9.08 -9.18 1.28
CA ARG A 31 9.62 -10.55 1.12
C ARG A 31 8.57 -11.66 1.32
N ASN A 32 7.31 -11.41 0.91
CA ASN A 32 6.19 -12.36 1.06
C ASN A 32 6.22 -13.54 0.06
N TYR A 33 7.23 -13.60 -0.80
CA TYR A 33 7.44 -14.67 -1.77
C TYR A 33 8.85 -15.21 -1.61
N ALA A 34 8.99 -16.54 -1.58
CA ALA A 34 10.26 -17.19 -1.28
C ALA A 34 11.36 -16.82 -2.29
N ASP A 35 11.04 -16.80 -3.58
CA ASP A 35 12.03 -16.51 -4.61
C ASP A 35 12.43 -15.03 -4.60
N HIS A 36 11.47 -14.12 -4.46
CA HIS A 36 11.77 -12.70 -4.28
C HIS A 36 12.59 -12.44 -3.00
N ALA A 37 12.31 -13.18 -1.91
CA ALA A 37 13.11 -13.08 -0.70
C ALA A 37 14.57 -13.50 -0.98
N LYS A 38 14.79 -14.63 -1.66
CA LYS A 38 16.13 -15.12 -2.02
C LYS A 38 16.88 -14.15 -2.93
N GLU A 39 16.21 -13.58 -3.93
CA GLU A 39 16.77 -12.52 -4.81
C GLU A 39 17.32 -11.35 -4.00
N MET A 40 16.60 -10.99 -2.93
CA MET A 40 16.98 -9.90 -2.02
C MET A 40 17.94 -10.35 -0.90
N GLY A 41 18.55 -11.53 -1.01
CA GLY A 41 19.56 -12.02 -0.06
C GLY A 41 19.01 -12.70 1.19
N ALA A 42 17.74 -13.10 1.22
CA ALA A 42 17.19 -13.91 2.30
C ALA A 42 17.81 -15.30 2.36
N SER A 43 18.27 -15.73 3.55
CA SER A 43 18.75 -17.10 3.81
C SER A 43 17.63 -18.10 4.12
N GLY A 44 16.37 -17.67 4.12
CA GLY A 44 15.20 -18.47 4.48
C GLY A 44 14.28 -17.73 5.44
N ARG A 45 13.34 -18.46 6.07
CA ARG A 45 12.62 -17.97 7.24
C ARG A 45 13.58 -18.08 8.44
N GLU A 46 13.89 -16.96 9.10
CA GLU A 46 14.50 -16.99 10.43
C GLU A 46 13.63 -17.88 11.34
N PRO A 47 14.22 -18.73 12.20
CA PRO A 47 13.45 -19.62 13.06
C PRO A 47 12.42 -18.87 13.91
#